data_AF-A0AAW0W3Y7-F1
#
_entry.id   AF-A0AAW0W3Y7-F1
#
_cell.length_a   1.000
_cell.length_b   1.000
_cell.length_c   1.000
_cell.angle_alpha   90.00
_cell.angle_beta   90.00
_cell.angle_gamma   90.00
#
_symmetry.space_group_name_H-M   'P 1'
#
loop_
_entity.id
_entity.type
_entity.pdbx_description
1 polymer ?
#
loop_
_entity_poly.entity_id
_entity_poly.type
_entity_poly.pdbx_seq_one_letter_code
_entity_poly.pdbx_strand_id
1 'polypeptide(L)'
;AREIYEPTELIKIGCQPKESFQGDHKPTLQWFLEGSQVESEWVSPYSSTLRHGASGLSLHVPGEQIASAGGSLQAECRLTLGPHQLSAFKTLRVRVRMISYVDNYHSSGADVTGQVLLFAALTITMLLLLV
;
A
#
# COMPACT_ATOMS: atom_id res chain seq x y z
N ALA A 1 5.29 20.89 -2.67
CA ALA A 1 4.08 20.10 -2.36
C ALA A 1 4.50 18.70 -1.92
N ARG A 2 3.82 18.08 -0.95
CA ARG A 2 4.10 16.71 -0.48
C ARG A 2 3.07 15.78 -1.09
N GLU A 3 3.51 14.83 -1.91
CA GLU A 3 2.66 13.75 -2.43
C GLU A 3 2.47 12.70 -1.32
N ILE A 4 1.23 12.31 -1.06
CA ILE A 4 0.86 11.29 -0.08
C ILE A 4 -0.11 10.36 -0.79
N TYR A 5 0.22 9.06 -0.78
CA TYR A 5 -0.56 8.03 -1.45
C TYR A 5 -1.24 7.12 -0.43
N GLU A 6 -2.29 6.41 -0.87
CA GLU A 6 -2.96 5.38 -0.10
C GLU A 6 -2.22 4.03 -0.22
N PRO A 7 -2.31 3.12 0.77
CA PRO A 7 -1.64 1.83 0.71
C PRO A 7 -2.05 0.97 -0.50
N THR A 8 -3.32 1.03 -0.91
CA THR A 8 -3.86 0.25 -2.04
C THR A 8 -3.44 0.79 -3.41
N GLU A 9 -2.78 1.94 -3.46
CA GLU A 9 -2.38 2.58 -4.72
C GLU A 9 -1.02 2.08 -5.20
N LEU A 10 -0.87 1.97 -6.52
CA LEU A 10 0.42 1.75 -7.16
C LEU A 10 1.06 3.11 -7.46
N ILE A 11 2.19 3.39 -6.82
CA ILE A 11 2.91 4.65 -6.98
C ILE A 11 3.85 4.53 -8.17
N LYS A 12 3.66 5.43 -9.14
CA LYS A 12 4.44 5.46 -10.37
C LYS A 12 5.35 6.68 -10.38
N ILE A 13 6.66 6.45 -10.46
CA ILE A 13 7.65 7.51 -10.65
C ILE A 13 8.46 7.28 -11.91
N GLY A 14 8.66 8.37 -12.65
CA GLY A 14 9.45 8.39 -13.87
C GLY A 14 10.87 8.84 -13.63
N CYS A 15 11.80 8.20 -14.32
CA CYS A 15 13.15 8.70 -14.49
C CYS A 15 13.51 8.70 -15.95
N GLN A 16 13.87 9.87 -16.47
CA GLN A 16 14.38 10.03 -17.82
C GLN A 16 15.49 11.08 -17.83
N PRO A 17 16.49 10.94 -18.70
CA PRO A 17 17.43 12.01 -18.97
C PRO A 17 16.69 13.23 -19.51
N LYS A 18 17.17 14.43 -19.16
CA LYS A 18 16.62 15.68 -19.69
C LYS A 18 16.89 15.84 -21.19
N GLU A 19 18.04 15.35 -21.64
CA GLU A 19 18.49 15.43 -23.03
C GLU A 19 18.67 14.03 -23.62
N SER A 20 18.33 13.89 -24.89
CA SER A 20 18.58 12.65 -25.62
C SER A 20 20.08 12.47 -25.84
N PHE A 21 20.57 11.26 -25.61
CA PHE A 21 21.97 10.94 -25.90
C PHE A 21 22.12 10.70 -27.41
N GLN A 22 22.94 11.53 -28.06
CA GLN A 22 23.33 11.34 -29.46
C GLN A 22 24.73 10.73 -29.49
N GLY A 23 24.82 9.42 -29.74
CA GLY A 23 26.07 8.67 -29.79
C GLY A 23 25.86 7.16 -29.63
N ASP A 24 26.94 6.39 -29.82
CA ASP A 24 26.90 4.92 -29.73
C ASP A 24 26.75 4.41 -28.29
N HIS A 25 27.16 5.22 -27.31
CA HIS A 25 27.08 4.87 -25.89
C HIS A 25 25.73 5.27 -25.31
N LYS A 26 24.82 4.29 -25.24
CA LYS A 26 23.54 4.46 -24.55
C LYS A 26 23.73 4.33 -23.04
N PRO A 27 23.28 5.30 -22.24
CA PRO A 27 23.31 5.16 -20.79
C PRO A 27 22.37 4.04 -20.36
N THR A 28 22.73 3.40 -19.24
CA THR A 28 21.85 2.45 -18.57
C THR A 28 21.17 3.15 -17.40
N LEU A 29 19.86 2.97 -17.26
CA LEU A 29 19.09 3.41 -16.11
C LEU A 29 18.77 2.21 -15.22
N GLN A 30 18.83 2.41 -13.92
CA GLN A 30 18.48 1.41 -12.91
C GLN A 30 17.77 2.08 -11.74
N TRP A 31 16.83 1.35 -11.13
CA TRP A 31 16.15 1.78 -9.92
C TRP A 31 16.69 1.05 -8.71
N PHE A 32 16.81 1.79 -7.60
CA PHE A 32 17.14 1.26 -6.29
C PHE A 32 16.11 1.76 -5.27
N LEU A 33 15.79 0.91 -4.30
CA LEU A 33 14.96 1.24 -3.14
C LEU A 33 15.79 0.96 -1.88
N GLU A 34 15.98 1.98 -1.04
CA GLU A 34 16.83 1.89 0.15
C GLU A 34 18.23 1.31 -0.15
N GLY A 35 18.80 1.70 -1.31
CA GLY A 35 20.11 1.24 -1.77
C GLY A 35 20.14 -0.16 -2.39
N SER A 36 19.04 -0.91 -2.36
CA SER A 36 18.93 -2.23 -3.00
C SER A 36 18.36 -2.09 -4.41
N GLN A 37 18.97 -2.77 -5.39
CA GLN A 37 18.49 -2.72 -6.76
C GLN A 37 17.09 -3.35 -6.85
N VAL A 38 16.20 -2.68 -7.56
CA VAL A 38 14.83 -3.16 -7.77
C VAL A 38 14.79 -4.21 -8.87
N GLU A 39 13.99 -5.25 -8.64
CA GLU A 39 13.74 -6.30 -9.61
C GLU A 39 12.92 -5.80 -10.83
N SER A 40 12.98 -6.55 -11.93
CA SER A 40 12.43 -6.12 -13.21
C SER A 40 10.91 -5.98 -13.23
N GLU A 41 10.18 -6.68 -12.36
CA GLU A 41 8.72 -6.68 -12.35
C GLU A 41 8.11 -5.38 -11.83
N TRP A 42 8.87 -4.56 -11.10
CA TRP A 42 8.44 -3.22 -10.66
C TRP A 42 8.93 -2.13 -11.61
N VAL A 43 9.67 -2.48 -12.66
CA VAL A 43 10.30 -1.54 -13.58
C VAL A 43 9.75 -1.72 -14.98
N SER A 44 9.31 -0.63 -15.60
CA SER A 44 8.87 -0.64 -17.00
C SER A 44 9.53 0.48 -17.79
N PRO A 45 9.57 0.40 -19.12
CA PRO A 45 9.94 1.56 -19.95
C PRO A 45 9.06 2.78 -19.62
N TYR A 46 9.67 3.97 -19.60
CA TYR A 46 8.98 5.24 -19.36
C TYR A 46 8.36 5.75 -20.66
N SER A 47 7.04 5.54 -20.81
CA SER A 47 6.24 5.90 -21.99
C SER A 47 6.65 5.20 -23.30
N SER A 48 5.66 4.83 -24.11
CA SER A 48 5.84 4.29 -25.46
C SER A 48 6.11 5.37 -26.53
N THR A 49 5.94 6.66 -26.18
CA THR A 49 6.10 7.81 -27.11
C THR A 49 7.46 8.50 -27.02
N LEU A 50 8.49 7.78 -26.55
CA LEU A 50 9.85 8.32 -26.48
C LEU A 50 10.27 8.83 -27.87
N ARG A 51 10.40 10.15 -28.00
CA ARG A 51 11.07 10.79 -29.12
C ARG A 51 12.43 10.12 -29.27
N HIS A 52 12.74 9.66 -30.48
CA HIS A 52 13.90 8.83 -30.80
C HIS A 52 15.14 9.20 -29.98
N GLY A 53 15.63 8.25 -29.17
CA GLY A 53 16.89 8.35 -28.44
C GLY A 53 16.81 8.64 -26.94
N ALA A 54 15.66 9.08 -26.40
CA ALA A 54 15.48 9.12 -24.95
C ALA A 54 15.09 7.72 -24.44
N SER A 55 15.84 7.15 -23.50
CA SER A 55 15.44 5.94 -22.75
C SER A 55 15.13 6.37 -21.32
N GLY A 56 13.87 6.19 -20.90
CA GLY A 56 13.47 6.40 -19.51
C GLY A 56 12.96 5.10 -18.89
N LEU A 57 12.95 5.04 -17.56
CA LEU A 57 12.38 3.96 -16.77
C LEU A 57 11.35 4.48 -15.77
N SER A 58 10.22 3.79 -15.71
CA SER A 58 9.20 3.95 -14.67
C SER A 58 9.42 2.92 -13.57
N LEU A 59 9.38 3.36 -12.32
CA LEU A 59 9.27 2.48 -11.16
C LEU A 59 7.81 2.47 -10.67
N HIS A 60 7.31 1.29 -10.34
CA HIS A 60 5.95 1.04 -9.86
C HIS A 60 6.04 0.37 -8.48
N VAL A 61 5.80 1.13 -7.41
CA VAL A 61 5.91 0.62 -6.03
C VAL A 61 4.51 0.49 -5.43
N PRO A 62 4.10 -0.71 -4.97
CA PRO A 62 2.86 -0.86 -4.21
C PRO A 62 2.89 -0.01 -2.93
N GLY A 63 1.82 0.74 -2.65
CA GLY A 63 1.72 1.56 -1.45
C GLY A 63 1.85 0.75 -0.16
N GLU A 64 1.36 -0.49 -0.15
CA GLU A 64 1.52 -1.48 0.93
C GLU A 64 2.98 -1.73 1.27
N GLN A 65 3.87 -1.79 0.28
CA GLN A 65 5.30 -2.00 0.49
C GLN A 65 5.95 -0.80 1.20
N ILE A 66 5.48 0.41 0.91
CA ILE A 66 5.99 1.62 1.58
C ILE A 66 5.39 1.74 2.98
N ALA A 67 4.12 1.38 3.14
CA ALA A 67 3.47 1.33 4.44
C ALA A 67 4.17 0.33 5.38
N SER A 68 4.50 -0.87 4.89
CA SER A 68 5.22 -1.89 5.67
C SER A 68 6.65 -1.47 6.03
N ALA A 69 7.29 -0.65 5.20
CA ALA A 69 8.57 -0.01 5.49
C ALA A 69 8.51 1.17 6.47
N GLY A 70 7.36 1.42 7.12
CA GLY A 70 7.18 2.53 8.07
C GLY A 70 6.60 3.81 7.46
N GLY A 71 6.03 3.73 6.26
CA GLY A 71 5.31 4.83 5.59
C GLY A 71 6.19 5.78 4.77
N SER A 72 7.49 5.50 4.65
CA SER A 72 8.42 6.28 3.84
C SER A 72 9.48 5.37 3.24
N LEU A 73 9.82 5.62 1.97
CA LEU A 73 10.85 4.85 1.27
C LEU A 73 11.63 5.77 0.31
N GLN A 74 12.95 5.64 0.26
CA GLN A 74 13.81 6.36 -0.67
C GLN A 74 14.02 5.56 -1.95
N ALA A 75 13.62 6.15 -3.08
CA ALA A 75 13.93 5.65 -4.41
C ALA A 75 15.12 6.42 -5.00
N GLU A 76 16.06 5.71 -5.59
CA GLU A 76 17.18 6.23 -6.34
C GLU A 76 17.07 5.76 -7.80
N CYS A 77 17.07 6.71 -8.73
CA CYS A 77 17.32 6.42 -10.13
C CYS A 77 18.79 6.67 -10.43
N ARG A 78 19.48 5.62 -10.88
CA ARG A 78 20.90 5.65 -11.21
C ARG A 78 21.06 5.59 -12.72
N LEU A 79 21.81 6.55 -13.26
CA LEU A 79 22.24 6.60 -14.64
C LEU A 79 23.72 6.25 -14.71
N THR A 80 24.07 5.26 -15.52
CA THR A 80 25.45 4.82 -15.72
C THR A 80 25.84 4.98 -17.19
N LEU A 81 27.00 5.57 -17.43
CA LEU A 81 27.60 5.76 -18.75
C LEU A 81 29.09 5.40 -18.68
N GLY A 82 29.43 4.15 -18.98
CA GLY A 82 30.79 3.63 -18.79
C GLY A 82 31.20 3.72 -17.32
N PRO A 83 32.32 4.39 -16.97
CA PRO A 83 32.77 4.57 -15.59
C PRO A 83 32.02 5.70 -14.85
N HIS A 84 31.21 6.50 -15.56
CA HIS A 84 30.52 7.64 -14.98
C HIS A 84 29.15 7.24 -14.46
N GLN A 85 28.79 7.76 -13.30
CA GLN A 85 27.51 7.50 -12.65
C GLN A 85 26.90 8.80 -12.13
N LEU A 86 25.59 8.96 -12.35
CA LEU A 86 24.77 10.03 -11.80
C LEU A 86 23.56 9.42 -11.09
N SER A 87 23.12 10.02 -10.00
CA SER A 87 22.00 9.50 -9.21
C SER A 87 21.01 10.61 -8.88
N ALA A 88 19.72 10.30 -8.95
CA ALA A 88 18.63 11.19 -8.57
C ALA A 88 17.75 10.48 -7.54
N PHE A 89 17.35 11.21 -6.50
CA PHE A 89 16.63 10.63 -5.36
C PHE A 89 15.22 11.21 -5.23
N LYS A 90 14.27 10.38 -4.85
CA LYS A 90 12.89 10.77 -4.50
C LYS A 90 12.43 9.99 -3.28
N THR A 91 11.90 10.69 -2.29
CA THR A 91 11.25 10.06 -1.14
C THR A 91 9.77 9.82 -1.45
N LEU A 92 9.36 8.56 -1.42
CA LEU A 92 7.97 8.12 -1.48
C LEU A 92 7.40 8.09 -0.07
N ARG A 93 6.17 8.60 0.12
CA ARG A 93 5.52 8.66 1.43
C ARG A 93 4.07 8.20 1.31
N VAL A 94 3.70 7.23 2.14
CA VAL A 94 2.33 6.69 2.25
C VAL A 94 1.83 6.96 3.65
N ARG A 95 0.56 7.35 3.77
CA ARG A 95 -0.08 7.55 5.08
C ARG A 95 -1.15 6.48 5.27
N VAL A 96 -0.90 5.54 6.18
CA VAL A 96 -1.92 4.59 6.62
C VAL A 96 -2.91 5.31 7.52
N ARG A 97 -4.20 5.25 7.19
CA ARG A 97 -5.29 5.63 8.10
C ARG A 97 -5.94 4.34 8.60
N MET A 98 -5.86 4.07 9.90
CA MET A 98 -6.71 3.02 10.48
C MET A 98 -8.14 3.55 10.53
N ILE A 99 -9.02 2.96 9.72
CA ILE A 99 -10.46 3.08 9.92
C ILE A 99 -10.82 1.94 10.88
N SER A 100 -10.89 2.21 12.17
CA SER A 100 -11.49 1.26 13.10
C SER A 100 -13.00 1.30 12.89
N TYR A 101 -13.55 0.27 12.26
CA TYR A 101 -14.98 -0.01 12.36
C TYR A 101 -15.23 -0.42 13.81
N VAL A 102 -15.69 0.52 14.63
CA VAL A 102 -16.35 0.16 15.88
C VAL A 102 -17.70 -0.40 15.44
N ASP A 103 -17.77 -1.72 15.24
CA ASP A 103 -19.06 -2.39 15.12
C ASP A 103 -19.81 -2.14 16.41
N ASN A 104 -20.78 -1.23 16.34
CA ASN A 104 -21.85 -1.16 17.34
C ASN A 104 -22.70 -2.43 17.18
N TYR A 105 -22.18 -3.56 17.65
CA TYR A 105 -23.02 -4.67 18.06
C TYR A 105 -23.82 -4.15 19.27
N HIS A 106 -24.91 -3.44 18.99
CA HIS A 106 -26.09 -3.51 19.83
C HIS A 106 -26.52 -4.98 19.79
N SER A 107 -25.96 -5.77 20.71
CA SER A 107 -26.64 -6.95 21.20
C SER A 107 -27.97 -6.43 21.76
N SER A 108 -29.00 -6.45 20.92
CA SER A 108 -30.36 -6.62 21.38
C SER A 108 -30.35 -7.96 22.10
N GLY A 109 -29.95 -7.93 23.37
CA GLY A 109 -30.19 -9.00 24.32
C GLY A 109 -31.69 -9.16 24.35
N ALA A 110 -32.19 -10.07 23.50
CA ALA A 110 -33.51 -10.59 23.62
C ALA A 110 -33.63 -11.06 25.06
N ASP A 111 -34.56 -10.45 25.78
CA ASP A 111 -34.90 -10.70 27.16
C ASP A 111 -35.49 -12.12 27.27
N VAL A 112 -34.63 -13.15 27.26
CA VAL A 112 -35.03 -14.55 27.48
C VAL A 112 -35.13 -14.86 28.99
N THR A 113 -34.89 -13.87 29.84
CA THR A 113 -34.99 -13.98 31.29
C THR A 113 -36.43 -13.93 31.82
N GLY A 114 -37.39 -13.41 31.06
CA GLY A 114 -38.79 -13.33 31.47
C GLY A 114 -39.60 -14.64 31.31
N GLN A 115 -39.22 -15.52 30.38
CA GLN A 115 -40.04 -16.70 30.06
C GLN A 115 -39.77 -17.91 30.96
N VAL A 116 -38.56 -18.05 31.53
CA VAL A 116 -38.22 -19.19 32.40
C VAL A 116 -38.87 -19.09 33.79
N LEU A 117 -39.07 -17.86 34.30
CA LEU A 117 -39.67 -17.63 35.62
C LEU A 117 -41.17 -17.95 35.67
N LEU A 118 -41.89 -17.80 34.56
CA LEU A 118 -43.33 -18.12 34.48
C LEU A 118 -43.60 -19.64 34.54
N PHE A 119 -42.73 -20.48 33.96
CA PHE A 119 -42.88 -21.93 34.03
C PHE A 119 -42.52 -22.52 35.40
N ALA A 120 -41.55 -21.92 36.11
CA ALA A 120 -41.21 -22.34 37.47
C ALA A 120 -42.32 -22.00 38.49
N ALA A 121 -43.02 -20.87 38.34
CA ALA A 121 -44.09 -20.47 39.26
C ALA A 121 -45.38 -21.31 39.11
N LEU A 122 -45.68 -21.75 37.88
CA LEU A 122 -46.87 -22.57 37.58
C LEU A 122 -46.73 -24.04 38.03
N THR A 123 -45.50 -24.57 38.04
CA THR A 123 -45.26 -25.95 38.50
C THR A 123 -45.29 -26.08 40.02
N ILE A 124 -44.83 -25.06 40.76
CA ILE A 124 -44.87 -25.05 42.24
C ILE A 124 -46.30 -24.89 42.76
N THR A 125 -47.12 -24.05 42.13
CA THR A 125 -48.52 -23.88 42.56
C THR A 125 -49.38 -25.11 42.30
N MET A 126 -49.11 -25.89 41.24
CA MET A 126 -49.83 -27.14 40.99
C MET A 126 -49.46 -28.26 41.97
N LEU A 127 -48.21 -28.29 42.46
CA LEU A 127 -47.77 -29.31 43.44
C LEU A 127 -48.37 -29.09 44.84
N LEU A 128 -48.61 -27.83 45.21
CA LEU A 128 -49.19 -27.46 46.51
C LEU A 128 -50.71 -27.68 46.62
N LEU A 129 -51.41 -27.87 45.49
CA LEU A 129 -52.85 -28.17 45.45
C LEU A 129 -53.16 -29.68 45.48
N LEU A 130 -52.13 -30.54 45.53
CA LEU A 130 -52.22 -31.99 45.49
C LEU A 130 -51.77 -32.67 46.80
N VAL A 131 -51.58 -31.91 47.89
CA VAL A 131 -51.26 -32.41 49.24
C VAL A 131 -52.41 -32.09 50.20
#